data_AF-A0A7K1UW95-F1
#
_entry.id   AF-A0A7K1UW95-F1
#
_cell.length_a   1.000
_cell.length_b   1.000
_cell.length_c   1.000
_cell.angle_alpha   90.00
_cell.angle_beta   90.00
_cell.angle_gamma   90.00
#
_symmetry.space_group_name_H-M   'P 1'
#
loop_
_entity.id
_entity.type
_entity.pdbx_description
1 polymer ?
#
loop_
_entity_poly.entity_id
_entity_poly.type
_entity_poly.pdbx_seq_one_letter_code
_entity_poly.pdbx_strand_id
1 'polypeptide(L)' 'MNDRPEFAAGDVVYFPEGPFSGVCAVVRSVDARRAELRIDFSEGLTHREGGVLRERRHSFTVAFDEVELV' A
#
# COMPACT_ATOMS: atom_id res chain seq x y z
N MET A 1 -23.60 -4.21 -10.47
CA MET A 1 -22.58 -5.12 -9.92
C MET A 1 -21.45 -4.24 -9.45
N ASN A 2 -21.48 -3.81 -8.19
CA ASN A 2 -20.40 -3.00 -7.60
C ASN A 2 -19.48 -3.98 -6.88
N ASP A 3 -18.52 -4.52 -7.62
CA ASP A 3 -17.41 -5.28 -7.06
C ASP A 3 -16.38 -4.27 -6.55
N ARG A 4 -16.68 -3.61 -5.42
CA ARG A 4 -15.63 -2.87 -4.72
C ARG A 4 -14.83 -3.91 -3.94
N PRO A 5 -13.52 -4.03 -4.16
CA PRO A 5 -12.73 -4.98 -3.42
C PRO A 5 -12.87 -4.73 -1.92
N GLU A 6 -13.26 -5.75 -1.18
CA GLU A 6 -13.24 -5.71 0.28
C GLU A 6 -11.80 -5.83 0.73
N PHE A 7 -11.21 -4.70 1.16
CA PHE A 7 -9.88 -4.69 1.74
C PHE A 7 -9.84 -5.43 3.07
N ALA A 8 -8.76 -6.16 3.30
CA ALA A 8 -8.45 -6.84 4.54
C ALA A 8 -7.01 -6.57 4.98
N ALA A 9 -6.74 -6.75 6.28
CA ALA A 9 -5.38 -6.66 6.79
C ALA A 9 -4.52 -7.78 6.19
N GLY A 10 -3.35 -7.41 5.67
CA GLY A 10 -2.44 -8.30 4.94
C GLY A 10 -2.53 -8.17 3.42
N ASP A 11 -3.57 -7.55 2.88
CA ASP A 11 -3.68 -7.30 1.45
C ASP A 11 -2.55 -6.41 0.96
N VAL A 12 -2.16 -6.64 -0.29
CA VAL A 12 -1.23 -5.77 -1.01
C VAL A 12 -2.02 -4.88 -1.94
N VAL A 13 -1.81 -3.59 -1.82
CA VAL A 13 -2.43 -2.57 -2.66
C VAL A 13 -1.38 -1.77 -3.41
N TYR A 14 -1.78 -1.14 -4.52
CA TYR A 14 -0.94 -0.22 -5.26
C TYR A 14 -1.68 1.09 -5.55
N PHE A 15 -0.93 2.16 -5.78
CA PHE A 15 -1.48 3.43 -6.24
C PHE A 15 -1.49 3.44 -7.78
N PRO A 16 -2.65 3.54 -8.44
CA PRO A 16 -2.70 3.63 -9.89
C PRO A 16 -2.17 4.99 -10.40
N GLU A 17 -2.42 6.06 -9.65
CA GLU A 17 -2.07 7.44 -10.05
C GLU A 17 -1.47 8.24 -8.88
N GLY A 18 -0.94 9.43 -9.19
CA GLY A 18 -0.41 10.37 -8.20
C GLY A 18 1.07 10.15 -7.82
N PRO A 19 1.55 10.84 -6.76
CA PRO A 19 2.98 10.88 -6.42
C PRO A 19 3.55 9.55 -5.94
N PHE A 20 2.70 8.61 -5.52
CA PHE A 20 3.07 7.27 -5.09
C PHE A 20 2.74 6.19 -6.13
N SER A 21 2.40 6.59 -7.37
CA SER A 21 2.07 5.64 -8.44
C SER A 21 3.17 4.59 -8.63
N GLY A 22 2.77 3.32 -8.72
CA GLY A 22 3.69 2.19 -8.85
C GLY A 22 4.31 1.67 -7.54
N VAL A 23 3.98 2.26 -6.40
CA VAL A 23 4.36 1.73 -5.07
C VAL A 23 3.34 0.69 -4.62
N CYS A 24 3.83 -0.47 -4.19
CA CYS A 24 3.02 -1.48 -3.50
C CYS A 24 3.13 -1.29 -1.98
N ALA A 25 2.02 -1.44 -1.27
CA ALA A 25 1.94 -1.31 0.17
C ALA A 25 1.08 -2.42 0.79
N VAL A 26 1.32 -2.74 2.05
CA VAL A 26 0.56 -3.75 2.80
C VAL A 26 -0.46 -3.08 3.69
N VAL A 27 -1.72 -3.52 3.61
CA VAL A 27 -2.80 -3.07 4.51
C VAL A 27 -2.55 -3.60 5.92
N ARG A 28 -2.46 -2.68 6.87
CA ARG A 28 -2.29 -2.97 8.30
C ARG A 28 -3.61 -3.03 9.04
N SER A 29 -4.55 -2.16 8.69
CA SER A 29 -5.89 -2.13 9.26
C SER A 29 -6.86 -1.38 8.36
N VAL A 30 -8.14 -1.70 8.48
CA VAL A 30 -9.24 -1.11 7.69
C VAL A 30 -10.15 -0.33 8.63
N ASP A 31 -10.38 0.94 8.32
CA ASP A 31 -11.42 1.77 8.93
C ASP A 31 -12.57 1.97 7.93
N ALA A 32 -13.53 1.03 7.97
CA ALA A 32 -14.70 1.08 7.10
C ALA A 32 -15.66 2.25 7.43
N ARG A 33 -15.57 2.84 8.64
CA ARG A 33 -16.41 3.99 9.01
C ARG A 33 -15.93 5.26 8.32
N ARG A 34 -14.61 5.38 8.14
CA ARG A 34 -13.98 6.53 7.48
C ARG A 34 -13.64 6.27 6.01
N ALA A 35 -13.80 5.04 5.53
CA ALA A 35 -13.35 4.58 4.23
C ALA A 35 -11.84 4.79 4.03
N GLU A 36 -11.06 4.46 5.06
CA GLU A 36 -9.61 4.66 5.12
C GLU A 36 -8.86 3.35 5.42
N LEU A 37 -7.65 3.21 4.89
CA LEU A 37 -6.71 2.12 5.16
C LEU A 37 -5.46 2.66 5.83
N ARG A 38 -4.98 1.97 6.87
CA ARG A 38 -3.60 2.14 7.36
C ARG A 38 -2.72 1.22 6.54
N ILE A 39 -1.72 1.75 5.85
CA ILE A 39 -0.80 0.96 5.03
C ILE A 39 0.64 1.14 5.46
N ASP A 40 1.46 0.11 5.22
CA ASP A 40 2.91 0.15 5.36
C ASP A 40 3.56 -0.17 4.01
N PHE A 41 4.56 0.61 3.61
CA PHE A 41 5.49 0.19 2.55
C PHE A 41 6.93 0.41 2.99
N SER A 42 7.84 -0.32 2.36
CA SER A 42 9.27 -0.16 2.54
C SER A 42 9.92 0.26 1.23
N GLU A 43 10.66 1.36 1.25
CA GLU A 43 11.56 1.76 0.18
C GLU A 43 12.97 1.31 0.53
N GLY A 44 13.68 0.70 -0.41
CA GLY A 44 15.07 0.35 -0.20
C GLY A 44 15.89 0.32 -1.47
N LEU A 45 17.14 0.76 -1.37
CA LEU A 45 18.13 0.53 -2.42
C LEU A 45 18.52 -0.95 -2.40
N THR A 46 18.14 -1.69 -3.44
CA THR A 46 18.53 -3.09 -3.61
C THR A 46 19.94 -3.16 -4.19
N HIS A 47 20.77 -4.06 -3.66
CA HIS A 47 22.06 -4.37 -4.29
C HIS A 47 21.80 -5.02 -5.65
N ARG A 48 22.66 -4.75 -6.64
CA ARG A 48 22.60 -5.44 -7.94
C ARG A 48 22.75 -6.97 -7.81
N GLU A 49 23.37 -7.42 -6.73
CA GLU A 49 23.60 -8.83 -6.39
C GLU A 49 22.60 -9.40 -5.37
N GLY A 50 21.58 -8.63 -4.99
CA GLY A 50 20.57 -9.00 -3.98
C GLY A 50 20.83 -8.43 -2.59
N GLY A 51 19.77 -8.28 -1.80
CA GLY A 51 19.80 -7.67 -0.46
C GLY A 51 19.46 -6.16 -0.47
N VAL A 52 19.02 -5.63 0.68
CA VAL A 52 18.64 -4.22 0.85
C VAL A 52 19.76 -3.48 1.56
N LEU A 53 20.37 -2.47 0.91
CA LEU A 53 21.43 -1.63 1.47
C LEU A 53 20.94 -0.76 2.63
N ARG A 54 19.72 -0.25 2.50
CA ARG A 54 19.06 0.59 3.49
C ARG A 54 17.56 0.55 3.24
N GLU A 55 16.80 0.21 4.27
CA GLU A 55 15.35 0.22 4.24
C GLU A 55 14.83 1.49 4.93
N ARG A 56 13.87 2.16 4.32
CA ARG A 56 13.02 3.17 4.95
C ARG A 56 11.61 2.62 4.95
N ARG A 57 11.03 2.54 6.14
CA ARG A 57 9.66 2.08 6.32
C ARG A 57 8.74 3.28 6.50
N HIS A 58 7.67 3.29 5.74
CA HIS A 58 6.68 4.36 5.68
C HIS A 58 5.33 3.80 6.12
N SER A 59 4.60 4.57 6.93
CA SER A 59 3.25 4.22 7.36
C SER A 59 2.35 5.44 7.29
N PHE A 60 1.27 5.38 6.51
CA PHE A 60 0.32 6.47 6.37
C PHE A 60 -1.09 5.92 6.10
N THR A 61 -2.05 6.83 6.06
CA THR A 61 -3.46 6.53 5.85
C THR A 61 -3.85 6.96 4.45
N VAL A 62 -4.63 6.13 3.77
CA VAL A 62 -5.15 6.39 2.41
C VAL A 62 -6.65 6.13 2.36
N ALA A 63 -7.35 6.80 1.46
CA ALA A 63 -8.75 6.51 1.18
C ALA A 63 -8.88 5.28 0.26
N PHE A 64 -10.05 4.64 0.29
CA PHE A 64 -10.34 3.44 -0.51
C PHE A 64 -10.25 3.65 -2.02
N ASP A 65 -10.40 4.89 -2.49
CA ASP A 65 -10.36 5.25 -3.91
C ASP A 65 -8.96 5.67 -4.39
N GLU A 66 -7.98 5.78 -3.50
CA GLU A 66 -6.59 6.10 -3.86
C GLU A 66 -5.78 4.87 -4.25
N VAL A 67 -6.28 3.65 -3.97
CA VAL A 67 -5.55 2.40 -4.15
C VAL A 67 -6.41 1.28 -4.72
N GLU A 68 -5.76 0.32 -5.35
CA GLU A 68 -6.37 -0.90 -5.87
C GLU A 68 -5.63 -2.14 -5.35
N LEU A 69 -6.31 -3.29 -5.29
CA LEU A 69 -5.65 -4.57 -4.99
C LEU A 69 -4.71 -4.97 -6.14
N VAL A 70 -3.55 -5.50 -5.77
CA VAL A 70 -2.58 -6.10 -6.71
C VAL A 70 -3.04 -7.48 -7.16
#